data_AF-A0A966PIW0-F1
#
_entry.id   AF-A0A966PIW0-F1
#
_cell.length_a   1.000
_cell.length_b   1.000
_cell.length_c   1.000
_cell.angle_alpha   90.00
_cell.angle_beta   90.00
_cell.angle_gamma   90.00
#
_symmetry.space_group_name_H-M   'P 1'
#
loop_
_entity.id
_entity.type
_entity.pdbx_description
1 polymer ?
#
loop_
_entity_poly.entity_id
_entity_poly.type
_entity_poly.pdbx_seq_one_letter_code
_entity_poly.pdbx_strand_id
1 'polypeptide(L)'
;MKIFRMFESRGDVTGAAGGAGRAIAGIKSRAKWFGVSRLIGSVLSVCFVGVAGWWLVRVPPPPPEANLSFASTTVVSSSALDPSVVGAGGAGASNIGGAGGAGIASVVTPQTITVHVAGAVKNPGVYRLKYGARVNDGVIAAGGATSVANLDVINLATVLNEGEQIYVSKRGEKPHTIT
;
A
#
# COMPACT_ATOMS: atom_id res chain seq x y z
N MET A 1 -17.75 14.51 94.43
CA MET A 1 -18.81 15.43 93.93
C MET A 1 -18.93 15.22 92.42
N LYS A 2 -19.96 14.59 91.84
CA LYS A 2 -21.34 15.11 91.58
C LYS A 2 -21.25 16.57 91.11
N ILE A 3 -21.58 16.92 89.86
CA ILE A 3 -22.89 17.43 89.37
C ILE A 3 -22.63 17.75 87.87
N PHE A 4 -23.20 17.12 86.84
CA PHE A 4 -24.59 17.00 86.36
C PHE A 4 -25.31 18.33 86.05
N ARG A 5 -25.29 18.74 84.77
CA ARG A 5 -26.29 19.53 84.01
C ARG A 5 -25.65 19.88 82.66
N MET A 6 -26.29 19.92 81.49
CA MET A 6 -27.68 20.01 81.04
C MET A 6 -27.58 19.68 79.53
N PHE A 7 -28.35 18.73 78.96
CA PHE A 7 -29.49 19.05 78.06
C PHE A 7 -29.05 19.98 76.90
N GLU A 8 -28.88 19.54 75.65
CA GLU A 8 -29.90 19.02 74.75
C GLU A 8 -29.21 18.57 73.45
N SER A 9 -29.44 17.34 73.00
CA SER A 9 -29.53 17.09 71.55
C SER A 9 -30.31 15.81 71.34
N ARG A 10 -31.64 15.96 71.36
CA ARG A 10 -32.55 15.01 70.73
C ARG A 10 -32.31 15.08 69.22
N GLY A 11 -32.28 13.91 68.60
CA GLY A 11 -32.15 13.73 67.15
C GLY A 11 -31.99 12.23 66.89
N ASP A 12 -33.00 11.45 67.25
CA ASP A 12 -34.00 10.98 66.28
C ASP A 12 -33.42 9.83 65.44
N VAL A 13 -33.77 8.63 65.89
CA VAL A 13 -33.63 7.37 65.19
C VAL A 13 -34.79 7.25 64.22
N THR A 14 -34.67 7.90 63.06
CA THR A 14 -35.60 7.69 61.94
C THR A 14 -34.83 7.62 60.63
N GLY A 15 -35.25 6.67 59.79
CA GLY A 15 -35.16 6.88 58.35
C GLY A 15 -34.04 6.14 57.64
N ALA A 16 -34.24 4.84 57.48
CA ALA A 16 -33.85 4.10 56.30
C ALA A 16 -33.83 4.96 55.01
N ALA A 17 -32.65 5.26 54.47
CA ALA A 17 -32.39 5.52 53.04
C ALA A 17 -30.93 5.98 52.82
N GLY A 18 -29.98 5.04 52.76
CA GLY A 18 -28.59 5.42 52.43
C GLY A 18 -27.72 4.31 51.84
N GLY A 19 -28.23 3.08 51.74
CA GLY A 19 -27.44 1.92 51.30
C GLY A 19 -27.18 1.84 49.79
N ALA A 20 -27.93 2.57 48.96
CA ALA A 20 -27.83 2.44 47.50
C ALA A 20 -26.78 3.36 46.85
N GLY A 21 -26.32 4.41 47.55
CA GLY A 21 -25.38 5.40 47.00
C GLY A 21 -23.91 4.97 46.97
N ARG A 22 -23.52 4.01 47.82
CA ARG A 22 -22.10 3.58 47.94
C ARG A 22 -21.76 2.34 47.10
N ALA A 23 -22.75 1.52 46.72
CA ALA A 23 -22.51 0.31 45.93
C ALA A 23 -22.27 0.59 44.44
N ILE A 24 -22.82 1.68 43.89
CA ILE A 24 -22.68 2.03 42.46
C ILE A 24 -21.37 2.75 42.12
N ALA A 25 -20.60 3.19 43.12
CA ALA A 25 -19.31 3.85 42.91
C ALA A 25 -18.12 2.86 42.79
N GLY A 26 -18.28 1.62 43.27
CA GLY A 26 -17.20 0.61 43.27
C GLY A 26 -17.10 -0.26 42.01
N ILE A 27 -18.13 -0.28 41.16
CA ILE A 27 -18.21 -1.23 40.04
C ILE A 27 -17.70 -0.62 38.72
N LYS A 28 -17.76 0.71 38.56
CA LYS A 28 -17.33 1.39 37.33
C LYS A 28 -15.81 1.50 37.15
N SER A 29 -15.02 1.20 38.18
CA SER A 29 -13.55 1.31 38.15
C SER A 29 -12.82 -0.02 37.99
N ARG A 30 -13.46 -1.17 38.23
CA ARG A 30 -12.82 -2.49 38.09
C ARG A 30 -13.03 -3.13 36.72
N ALA A 31 -14.08 -2.76 35.99
CA ALA A 31 -14.40 -3.29 34.66
C ALA A 31 -13.50 -2.76 33.53
N LYS A 32 -12.78 -1.64 33.74
CA LYS A 32 -11.88 -1.07 32.72
C LYS A 32 -10.46 -1.66 32.73
N TRP A 33 -10.07 -2.46 33.73
CA TRP A 33 -8.68 -2.94 33.83
C TRP A 33 -8.44 -4.36 33.28
N PHE A 34 -9.47 -5.21 33.11
CA PHE A 34 -9.25 -6.59 32.60
C PHE A 34 -10.12 -7.02 31.41
N GLY A 35 -11.12 -6.25 30.97
CA GLY A 35 -12.08 -6.72 29.96
C GLY A 35 -11.78 -6.30 28.51
N VAL A 36 -11.37 -5.05 28.28
CA VAL A 36 -11.35 -4.49 26.92
C VAL A 36 -10.05 -4.84 26.18
N SER A 37 -8.89 -4.82 26.86
CA SER A 37 -7.60 -5.19 26.25
C SER A 37 -7.52 -6.67 25.85
N ARG A 38 -8.21 -7.57 26.56
CA ARG A 38 -8.30 -9.00 26.22
C ARG A 38 -9.24 -9.26 25.06
N LEU A 39 -10.35 -8.53 24.97
CA LEU A 39 -11.26 -8.57 23.81
C LEU A 39 -10.60 -7.99 22.56
N ILE A 40 -9.92 -6.84 22.68
CA ILE A 40 -9.17 -6.23 21.57
C ILE A 40 -8.05 -7.17 21.11
N GLY A 41 -7.29 -7.78 22.04
CA GLY A 41 -6.26 -8.76 21.71
C GLY A 41 -6.81 -9.99 20.96
N SER A 42 -7.97 -10.50 21.38
CA SER A 42 -8.63 -11.62 20.70
C SER A 42 -9.10 -11.24 19.29
N VAL A 43 -9.74 -10.08 19.14
CA VAL A 43 -10.22 -9.58 17.84
C VAL A 43 -9.06 -9.33 16.88
N LEU A 44 -7.97 -8.73 17.35
CA LEU A 44 -6.75 -8.53 16.54
C LEU A 44 -6.11 -9.85 16.13
N SER A 45 -6.07 -10.84 17.02
CA SER A 45 -5.54 -12.18 16.71
C SER A 45 -6.38 -12.89 15.65
N VAL A 46 -7.71 -12.80 15.72
CA VAL A 46 -8.61 -13.40 14.72
C VAL A 46 -8.46 -12.71 13.35
N CYS A 47 -8.36 -11.38 13.32
CA CYS A 47 -8.09 -10.64 12.09
C CYS A 47 -6.74 -11.01 11.47
N PHE A 48 -5.69 -11.14 12.27
CA PHE A 48 -4.35 -11.47 11.76
C PHE A 48 -4.31 -12.86 11.12
N VAL A 49 -4.94 -13.87 11.76
CA VAL A 49 -5.02 -15.22 11.20
C VAL A 49 -5.82 -15.25 9.89
N GLY A 50 -6.90 -14.47 9.80
CA GLY A 50 -7.68 -14.35 8.56
C GLY A 50 -6.88 -13.74 7.41
N VAL A 51 -6.14 -12.67 7.67
CA VAL A 51 -5.28 -12.01 6.66
C VAL A 51 -4.11 -12.91 6.28
N ALA A 52 -3.46 -13.57 7.23
CA ALA A 52 -2.36 -14.49 6.96
C ALA A 52 -2.81 -15.70 6.14
N GLY A 53 -3.98 -16.27 6.47
CA GLY A 53 -4.58 -17.35 5.68
C GLY A 53 -4.92 -16.90 4.26
N TRP A 54 -5.52 -15.71 4.11
CA TRP A 54 -5.79 -15.13 2.79
C TRP A 54 -4.50 -14.86 2.00
N TRP A 55 -3.45 -14.39 2.67
CA TRP A 55 -2.14 -14.11 2.05
C TRP A 55 -1.44 -15.40 1.58
N LEU A 56 -1.59 -16.50 2.32
CA LEU A 56 -1.04 -17.82 1.95
C LEU A 56 -1.77 -18.47 0.77
N VAL A 57 -3.06 -18.15 0.57
CA VAL A 57 -3.86 -18.65 -0.55
C VAL A 57 -3.69 -17.79 -1.82
N ARG A 58 -3.03 -16.62 -1.73
CA ARG A 58 -2.63 -15.85 -2.92
C ARG A 58 -1.53 -16.62 -3.66
N VAL A 59 -1.92 -17.30 -4.73
CA VAL A 59 -1.01 -17.99 -5.66
C VAL A 59 0.08 -16.99 -6.12
N PRO A 60 1.38 -17.31 -5.99
CA PRO A 60 2.45 -16.42 -6.41
C PRO A 60 2.30 -16.09 -7.91
N PRO A 61 2.57 -14.84 -8.32
CA PRO A 61 2.55 -14.48 -9.75
C PRO A 61 3.48 -15.44 -10.49
N PRO A 62 3.02 -16.03 -11.62
CA PRO A 62 3.81 -17.01 -12.34
C PRO A 62 5.17 -16.40 -12.69
N PRO A 63 6.26 -17.16 -12.51
CA PRO A 63 7.59 -16.67 -12.80
C PRO A 63 7.67 -16.21 -14.28
N PRO A 64 8.46 -15.17 -14.58
CA PRO A 64 8.54 -14.57 -15.92
C PRO A 64 9.03 -15.55 -17.01
N GLU A 65 9.48 -16.74 -16.63
CA GLU A 65 9.85 -17.84 -17.53
C GLU A 65 8.67 -18.42 -18.33
N ALA A 66 7.42 -18.22 -17.89
CA ALA A 66 6.23 -18.58 -18.68
C ALA A 66 6.03 -17.69 -19.93
N ASN A 67 6.75 -16.57 -20.06
CA ASN A 67 6.65 -15.66 -21.21
C ASN A 67 7.78 -15.86 -22.24
N LEU A 68 8.64 -16.86 -22.08
CA LEU A 68 9.59 -17.22 -23.13
C LEU A 68 8.85 -18.05 -24.19
N SER A 69 8.55 -17.40 -25.33
CA SER A 69 8.09 -18.11 -26.52
C SER A 69 9.19 -19.09 -26.94
N PHE A 70 8.92 -20.39 -26.79
CA PHE A 70 9.75 -21.42 -27.40
C PHE A 70 9.78 -21.16 -28.91
N ALA A 71 10.98 -21.04 -29.47
CA ALA A 71 11.18 -20.92 -30.90
C ALA A 71 10.58 -22.17 -31.56
N SER A 72 9.44 -22.01 -32.23
CA SER A 72 8.93 -22.99 -33.18
C SER A 72 9.95 -23.08 -34.31
N THR A 73 10.83 -24.08 -34.25
CA THR A 73 11.62 -24.51 -35.39
C THR A 73 10.64 -25.05 -36.43
N THR A 74 10.18 -24.17 -37.31
CA THR A 74 9.51 -24.55 -38.55
C THR A 74 10.57 -25.16 -39.45
N VAL A 75 10.59 -26.49 -39.52
CA VAL A 75 11.25 -27.23 -40.59
C VAL A 75 10.57 -26.88 -41.91
N VAL A 76 11.14 -25.94 -42.66
CA VAL A 76 10.72 -25.69 -44.05
C VAL A 76 11.41 -26.74 -44.92
N SER A 77 10.62 -27.70 -45.36
CA SER A 77 10.96 -28.60 -46.47
C SER A 77 11.29 -27.78 -47.71
N SER A 78 12.57 -27.72 -48.08
CA SER A 78 13.03 -27.19 -49.35
C SER A 78 12.86 -28.25 -50.43
N SER A 79 11.66 -28.31 -51.01
CA SER A 79 11.40 -29.02 -52.25
C SER A 79 11.30 -28.03 -53.40
N ALA A 80 12.35 -28.08 -54.23
CA ALA A 80 12.27 -28.04 -55.69
C ALA A 80 12.20 -26.69 -56.45
N LEU A 81 13.31 -26.45 -57.18
CA LEU A 81 13.43 -26.07 -58.60
C LEU A 81 13.13 -24.61 -59.01
N ASP A 82 14.17 -23.85 -59.43
CA ASP A 82 14.40 -23.45 -60.84
C ASP A 82 15.65 -22.51 -60.95
N PRO A 83 16.67 -22.82 -61.78
CA PRO A 83 17.80 -21.92 -62.05
C PRO A 83 17.67 -21.27 -63.44
N SER A 84 17.89 -19.95 -63.50
CA SER A 84 18.35 -19.16 -64.66
C SER A 84 17.41 -18.02 -65.05
N VAL A 85 17.74 -16.79 -64.63
CA VAL A 85 17.63 -15.60 -65.49
C VAL A 85 18.74 -14.59 -65.12
N VAL A 86 19.46 -14.16 -66.14
CA VAL A 86 20.52 -13.15 -66.15
C VAL A 86 19.90 -11.73 -66.19
N GLY A 87 20.58 -10.72 -65.62
CA GLY A 87 20.21 -9.32 -65.86
C GLY A 87 20.84 -8.33 -64.88
N ALA A 88 21.99 -7.78 -65.24
CA ALA A 88 22.66 -6.69 -64.52
C ALA A 88 22.01 -5.33 -64.80
N GLY A 89 21.85 -4.52 -63.76
CA GLY A 89 21.74 -3.06 -63.86
C GLY A 89 20.50 -2.43 -63.21
N GLY A 90 20.74 -1.44 -62.35
CA GLY A 90 19.77 -0.37 -62.07
C GLY A 90 19.20 -0.35 -60.66
N ALA A 91 19.46 0.75 -59.96
CA ALA A 91 19.04 1.05 -58.60
C ALA A 91 17.52 1.20 -58.45
N GLY A 92 17.01 0.85 -57.26
CA GLY A 92 15.65 1.18 -56.84
C GLY A 92 14.97 0.05 -56.07
N ALA A 93 15.42 -0.26 -54.86
CA ALA A 93 14.67 -1.12 -53.95
C ALA A 93 13.49 -0.35 -53.34
N SER A 94 12.44 -0.17 -54.15
CA SER A 94 11.08 0.04 -53.65
C SER A 94 10.64 -1.26 -52.98
N ASN A 95 10.68 -1.28 -51.65
CA ASN A 95 10.13 -2.38 -50.88
C ASN A 95 8.60 -2.32 -50.93
N ILE A 96 8.01 -3.12 -51.81
CA ILE A 96 6.61 -3.52 -51.75
C ILE A 96 6.59 -5.02 -51.51
N GLY A 97 5.88 -5.44 -50.45
CA GLY A 97 5.41 -6.81 -50.34
C GLY A 97 5.67 -7.45 -48.98
N GLY A 98 4.63 -7.50 -48.15
CA GLY A 98 4.66 -8.22 -46.89
C GLY A 98 3.30 -8.26 -46.21
N ALA A 99 2.26 -8.70 -46.94
CA ALA A 99 1.00 -9.10 -46.33
C ALA A 99 1.25 -10.33 -45.45
N GLY A 100 0.80 -10.32 -44.19
CA GLY A 100 0.84 -11.52 -43.37
C GLY A 100 0.98 -11.23 -41.88
N GLY A 101 -0.09 -10.75 -41.28
CA GLY A 101 -0.19 -10.66 -39.84
C GLY A 101 -1.32 -9.74 -39.47
N ALA A 102 -2.51 -10.30 -39.31
CA ALA A 102 -3.49 -9.77 -38.38
C ALA A 102 -2.86 -9.87 -36.97
N GLY A 103 -1.85 -9.05 -36.71
CA GLY A 103 -1.41 -8.72 -35.38
C GLY A 103 -2.58 -7.99 -34.79
N ILE A 104 -3.37 -8.71 -33.99
CA ILE A 104 -4.23 -8.13 -32.97
C ILE A 104 -3.58 -6.83 -32.52
N ALA A 105 -4.20 -5.71 -32.87
CA ALA A 105 -3.91 -4.45 -32.23
C ALA A 105 -4.33 -4.68 -30.77
N SER A 106 -3.43 -5.31 -30.00
CA SER A 106 -3.53 -5.39 -28.57
C SER A 106 -3.57 -3.94 -28.20
N VAL A 107 -4.77 -3.47 -27.88
CA VAL A 107 -5.01 -2.15 -27.35
C VAL A 107 -4.11 -2.09 -26.12
N VAL A 108 -2.90 -1.56 -26.29
CA VAL A 108 -1.97 -1.30 -25.20
C VAL A 108 -2.59 -0.12 -24.49
N THR A 109 -3.62 -0.40 -23.70
CA THR A 109 -4.17 0.58 -22.78
C THR A 109 -3.00 0.94 -21.87
N PRO A 110 -2.56 2.21 -21.86
CA PRO A 110 -1.47 2.61 -21.00
C PRO A 110 -1.90 2.30 -19.57
N GLN A 111 -1.26 1.29 -18.98
CA GLN A 111 -1.48 0.96 -17.58
C GLN A 111 -0.98 2.15 -16.76
N THR A 112 -1.87 2.75 -15.97
CA THR A 112 -1.52 3.84 -15.06
C THR A 112 -1.55 3.33 -13.64
N ILE A 113 -0.62 3.78 -12.82
CA ILE A 113 -0.59 3.50 -11.41
C ILE A 113 -0.97 4.71 -10.56
N THR A 114 -1.56 4.47 -9.40
CA THR A 114 -1.93 5.49 -8.42
C THR A 114 -0.94 5.48 -7.26
N VAL A 115 -0.31 6.62 -6.97
CA VAL A 115 0.68 6.75 -5.88
C VAL A 115 0.37 7.95 -5.00
N HIS A 116 0.69 7.84 -3.72
CA HIS A 116 0.52 8.91 -2.75
C HIS A 116 1.86 9.60 -2.49
N VAL A 117 1.97 10.91 -2.73
CA VAL A 117 3.18 11.70 -2.49
C VAL A 117 2.94 12.63 -1.31
N ALA A 118 3.78 12.50 -0.29
CA ALA A 118 3.67 13.23 0.98
C ALA A 118 5.03 13.80 1.43
N GLY A 119 4.99 14.72 2.39
CA GLY A 119 6.18 15.31 2.99
C GLY A 119 6.60 16.62 2.32
N ALA A 120 7.90 16.82 2.17
CA ALA A 120 8.54 18.05 1.72
C ALA A 120 8.47 18.27 0.19
N VAL A 121 7.31 18.07 -0.43
CA VAL A 121 7.03 18.34 -1.85
C VAL A 121 6.13 19.56 -2.00
N LYS A 122 6.10 20.21 -3.18
CA LYS A 122 5.29 21.43 -3.36
C LYS A 122 3.79 21.18 -3.21
N ASN A 123 3.29 20.11 -3.82
CA ASN A 123 1.88 19.73 -3.77
C ASN A 123 1.80 18.26 -3.30
N PRO A 124 1.61 18.01 -2.00
CA PRO A 124 1.33 16.65 -1.53
C PRO A 124 -0.07 16.22 -1.97
N GLY A 125 -0.23 14.94 -2.33
CA GLY A 125 -1.47 14.42 -2.85
C GLY A 125 -1.32 13.07 -3.54
N VAL A 126 -2.41 12.63 -4.19
CA VAL A 126 -2.45 11.37 -4.94
C VAL A 126 -2.31 11.65 -6.43
N TYR A 127 -1.42 10.94 -7.10
CA TYR A 127 -1.06 11.14 -8.50
C TYR A 127 -1.22 9.87 -9.31
N ARG A 128 -1.68 10.02 -10.56
CA ARG A 128 -1.75 8.93 -11.53
C ARG A 128 -0.54 9.01 -12.45
N LEU A 129 0.33 8.02 -12.38
CA LEU A 129 1.57 7.91 -13.16
C LEU A 129 1.48 6.76 -14.15
N LYS A 130 2.41 6.68 -15.10
CA LYS A 130 2.52 5.52 -15.99
C LYS A 130 3.02 4.31 -15.21
N TYR A 131 2.56 3.11 -15.56
CA TYR A 131 3.14 1.88 -15.05
C TYR A 131 4.64 1.81 -15.34
N GLY A 132 5.43 1.47 -14.33
CA GLY A 132 6.90 1.52 -14.38
C GLY A 132 7.50 2.90 -14.13
N ALA A 133 6.70 3.90 -13.75
CA ALA A 133 7.20 5.20 -13.29
C ALA A 133 8.09 5.03 -12.05
N ARG A 134 9.07 5.91 -11.91
CA ARG A 134 10.00 5.92 -10.78
C ARG A 134 9.60 6.95 -9.73
N VAL A 135 10.17 6.83 -8.53
CA VAL A 135 9.97 7.80 -7.43
C VAL A 135 10.19 9.24 -7.90
N ASN A 136 11.20 9.49 -8.73
CA ASN A 136 11.45 10.80 -9.34
C ASN A 136 10.23 11.35 -10.12
N ASP A 137 9.58 10.51 -10.92
CA ASP A 137 8.42 10.91 -11.72
C ASP A 137 7.25 11.33 -10.83
N GLY A 138 7.08 10.65 -9.68
CA GLY A 138 6.10 11.04 -8.66
C GLY A 138 6.43 12.37 -7.99
N VAL A 139 7.70 12.61 -7.66
CA VAL A 139 8.14 13.90 -7.09
C VAL A 139 7.96 15.04 -8.09
N ILE A 140 8.25 14.81 -9.37
CA ILE A 140 8.01 15.79 -10.45
C ILE A 140 6.51 16.07 -10.60
N ALA A 141 5.67 15.03 -10.60
CA ALA A 141 4.21 15.18 -10.68
C ALA A 141 3.64 15.99 -9.49
N ALA A 142 4.26 15.88 -8.31
CA ALA A 142 3.95 16.71 -7.14
C ALA A 142 4.44 18.17 -7.23
N GLY A 143 5.00 18.59 -8.38
CA GLY A 143 5.55 19.93 -8.61
C GLY A 143 7.03 20.07 -8.21
N GLY A 144 7.69 18.97 -7.90
CA GLY A 144 9.07 18.90 -7.44
C GLY A 144 9.19 18.99 -5.91
N ALA A 145 10.41 18.68 -5.44
CA ALA A 145 10.76 18.80 -4.04
C ALA A 145 10.90 20.27 -3.61
N THR A 146 10.65 20.55 -2.33
CA THR A 146 10.88 21.88 -1.72
C THR A 146 12.35 22.09 -1.39
N SER A 147 12.78 23.33 -1.10
CA SER A 147 14.18 23.65 -0.74
C SER A 147 14.66 23.00 0.56
N VAL A 148 13.72 22.60 1.41
CA VAL A 148 13.97 21.90 2.68
C VAL A 148 13.90 20.38 2.53
N ALA A 149 13.55 19.85 1.36
CA ALA A 149 13.47 18.42 1.12
C ALA A 149 14.84 17.75 1.17
N ASN A 150 14.88 16.55 1.72
CA ASN A 150 16.03 15.67 1.66
C ASN A 150 15.77 14.55 0.64
N LEU A 151 16.33 14.71 -0.56
CA LEU A 151 16.22 13.70 -1.61
C LEU A 151 17.33 12.66 -1.55
N ASP A 152 18.41 12.94 -0.81
CA ASP A 152 19.57 12.03 -0.71
C ASP A 152 19.26 10.76 0.09
N VAL A 153 18.19 10.79 0.91
CA VAL A 153 17.75 9.66 1.74
C VAL A 153 16.79 8.73 1.01
N ILE A 154 16.27 9.11 -0.16
CA ILE A 154 15.31 8.31 -0.93
C ILE A 154 15.90 7.92 -2.28
N ASN A 155 15.72 6.66 -2.67
CA ASN A 155 16.13 6.22 -4.00
C ASN A 155 15.13 6.71 -5.06
N LEU A 156 15.47 7.82 -5.71
CA LEU A 156 14.66 8.42 -6.78
C LEU A 156 14.50 7.51 -8.01
N ALA A 157 15.38 6.51 -8.17
CA ALA A 157 15.33 5.58 -9.28
C ALA A 157 14.47 4.34 -9.00
N THR A 158 13.95 4.15 -7.79
CA THR A 158 13.06 3.02 -7.47
C THR A 158 11.79 3.08 -8.30
N VAL A 159 11.38 1.92 -8.85
CA VAL A 159 10.13 1.78 -9.60
C VAL A 159 8.96 1.73 -8.62
N LEU A 160 7.91 2.50 -8.92
CA LEU A 160 6.71 2.60 -8.12
C LEU A 160 5.69 1.52 -8.48
N ASN A 161 4.98 1.03 -7.47
CA ASN A 161 3.88 0.08 -7.61
C ASN A 161 2.53 0.74 -7.29
N GLU A 162 1.44 0.05 -7.62
CA GLU A 162 0.08 0.55 -7.33
C GLU A 162 -0.14 0.71 -5.83
N GLY A 163 -0.63 1.89 -5.43
CA GLY A 163 -0.95 2.21 -4.04
C GLY A 163 0.29 2.53 -3.18
N GLU A 164 1.47 2.69 -3.78
CA GLU A 164 2.69 3.01 -3.04
C GLU A 164 2.68 4.45 -2.51
N GLN A 165 3.27 4.65 -1.34
CA GLN A 165 3.44 5.97 -0.73
C GLN A 165 4.90 6.42 -0.79
N ILE A 166 5.13 7.60 -1.37
CA ILE A 166 6.39 8.32 -1.37
C ILE A 166 6.35 9.36 -0.26
N TYR A 167 7.22 9.23 0.74
CA TYR A 167 7.41 10.26 1.77
C TYR A 167 8.75 10.94 1.58
N VAL A 168 8.73 12.25 1.37
CA VAL A 168 9.94 13.07 1.25
C VAL A 168 10.23 13.74 2.60
N SER A 169 11.25 13.28 3.30
CA SER A 169 11.69 13.85 4.58
C SER A 169 12.29 15.25 4.41
N LYS A 170 12.31 16.04 5.48
CA LYS A 170 13.04 17.32 5.51
C LYS A 170 14.52 17.11 5.81
N ARG A 171 15.39 18.01 5.36
CA ARG A 171 16.81 18.02 5.74
C ARG A 171 16.95 18.23 7.25
N GLY A 172 17.69 17.33 7.91
CA GLY A 172 17.89 17.34 9.36
C GLY A 172 16.82 16.61 10.19
N GLU A 173 15.80 16.02 9.55
CA GLU A 173 14.85 15.14 10.23
C GLU A 173 15.54 13.80 10.55
N LYS A 174 15.55 13.41 11.83
CA LYS A 174 16.15 12.13 12.26
C LYS A 174 15.22 10.99 11.87
N PRO A 175 15.73 9.90 11.25
CA PRO A 175 14.91 8.73 10.99
C PRO A 175 14.34 8.20 12.30
N HIS A 176 13.04 7.97 12.33
CA HIS A 176 12.35 7.41 13.49
C HIS A 176 12.87 5.97 13.71
N THR A 177 13.76 5.81 14.69
CA THR A 177 14.22 4.48 15.12
C THR A 177 13.18 3.95 16.10
N ILE A 178 12.44 2.92 15.70
CA ILE A 178 11.61 2.16 16.64
C ILE A 178 12.56 1.22 17.37
N THR A 179 12.85 1.54 18.64
CA THR A 179 13.57 0.67 19.58
C THR A 179 12.67 -0.44 20.09
#